data_AF-A0AAF0PW59-F1
#
_entry.id   AF-A0AAF0PW59-F1
#
_cell.length_a   1.000
_cell.length_b   1.000
_cell.length_c   1.000
_cell.angle_alpha   90.00
_cell.angle_beta   90.00
_cell.angle_gamma   90.00
#
_symmetry.space_group_name_H-M   'P 1'
#
loop_
_entity.id
_entity.type
_entity.pdbx_description
1 polymer ?
#
loop_
_entity_poly.entity_id
_entity_poly.type
_entity_poly.pdbx_seq_one_letter_code
_entity_poly.pdbx_strand_id
1 'polypeptide(L)'
;MYDKNVITYASHRLKVYESNYPTHDLELAAVVFALKIWRHYLYSVKFEVFTNHRSLPHVFTQMDMNLSQRRWMELLKDYDVTI
;
A
#
# COMPACT_ATOMS: atom_id res chain seq x y z
N MET A 1 17.06 -6.77 -20.30
CA MET A 1 17.10 -5.46 -19.63
C MET A 1 15.73 -4.84 -19.87
N TYR A 2 14.81 -4.93 -18.90
CA TYR A 2 13.49 -4.31 -19.07
C TYR A 2 13.69 -2.81 -18.97
N ASP A 3 13.36 -2.09 -20.03
CA ASP A 3 13.31 -0.64 -20.04
C ASP A 3 12.16 -0.23 -19.12
N LYS A 4 12.46 -0.06 -17.82
CA LYS A 4 11.50 0.37 -16.81
C LYS A 4 11.21 1.86 -17.04
N ASN A 5 10.38 2.13 -18.04
CA ASN A 5 9.84 3.46 -18.27
C ASN A 5 8.93 3.81 -17.09
N VAL A 6 9.43 4.69 -16.22
CA VAL A 6 8.66 5.16 -15.07
C VAL A 6 7.59 6.12 -15.57
N ILE A 7 6.33 5.83 -15.26
CA ILE A 7 5.21 6.69 -15.63
C ILE A 7 5.22 7.93 -14.73
N THR A 8 5.28 7.73 -13.41
CA THR A 8 5.16 8.80 -12.42
C THR A 8 5.82 8.46 -11.07
N TYR A 9 6.03 9.48 -10.25
CA TYR A 9 6.46 9.36 -8.86
C TYR A 9 5.48 10.08 -7.94
N ALA A 10 5.25 9.56 -6.74
CA ALA A 10 4.48 10.21 -5.69
C ALA A 10 5.22 10.12 -4.35
N SER A 11 5.10 11.17 -3.53
CA SER A 11 5.57 11.17 -2.15
C SER A 11 4.64 12.05 -1.30
N HIS A 12 4.55 11.76 -0.01
CA HIS A 12 3.92 12.68 0.94
C HIS A 12 4.68 12.69 2.26
N ARG A 13 4.51 13.79 2.98
CA ARG A 13 5.00 13.90 4.35
C ARG A 13 4.05 13.14 5.28
N LEU A 14 4.63 12.36 6.21
CA LEU A 14 3.87 11.72 7.28
C LEU A 14 3.25 12.79 8.19
N LYS A 15 2.00 12.56 8.59
CA LYS A 15 1.38 13.37 9.63
C LYS A 15 1.95 12.99 11.01
N VAL A 16 1.80 13.89 11.97
CA VAL A 16 2.33 13.71 13.33
C VAL A 16 1.83 12.41 13.96
N TYR A 17 0.55 12.05 13.76
CA TYR A 17 0.00 10.81 14.29
C TYR A 17 0.48 9.55 13.54
N GLU A 18 0.76 9.67 12.23
CA GLU A 18 1.27 8.57 11.40
C GLU A 18 2.72 8.26 11.76
N SER A 19 3.47 9.28 12.18
CA SER A 19 4.88 9.13 12.59
C SER A 19 5.06 8.22 13.81
N ASN A 20 4.00 7.97 14.58
CA ASN A 20 4.00 7.05 15.72
C ASN A 20 3.65 5.61 15.33
N TYR A 21 3.34 5.35 14.06
CA TYR A 21 3.03 4.00 13.60
C TYR A 21 4.29 3.14 13.53
N PRO A 22 4.16 1.83 13.79
CA PRO A 22 5.26 0.90 13.56
C PRO A 22 5.58 0.81 12.06
N THR A 23 6.80 0.38 11.73
CA THR A 23 7.30 0.38 10.34
C THR A 23 6.39 -0.32 9.34
N HIS A 24 5.79 -1.46 9.72
CA HIS A 24 4.88 -2.21 8.86
C HIS A 24 3.58 -1.44 8.55
N ASP A 25 3.09 -0.64 9.49
CA ASP A 25 1.91 0.21 9.29
C ASP A 25 2.21 1.42 8.42
N LEU A 26 3.42 1.97 8.52
CA LEU A 26 3.90 3.04 7.65
C LEU A 26 4.00 2.59 6.19
N GLU A 27 4.49 1.36 5.97
CA GLU A 27 4.57 0.78 4.62
C GLU A 27 3.19 0.49 4.05
N LEU A 28 2.29 -0.08 4.84
CA LEU A 28 0.90 -0.28 4.43
C LEU A 28 0.23 1.06 4.10
N ALA A 29 0.47 2.09 4.92
CA ALA A 29 -0.03 3.45 4.66
C ALA A 29 0.53 4.00 3.33
N ALA A 30 1.79 3.75 3.01
CA ALA A 30 2.40 4.16 1.75
C ALA A 30 1.75 3.46 0.54
N VAL A 31 1.45 2.15 0.65
CA VAL A 31 0.72 1.42 -0.40
C VAL A 31 -0.69 1.98 -0.58
N VAL A 32 -1.43 2.17 0.50
CA VAL A 32 -2.79 2.76 0.47
C VAL A 32 -2.77 4.17 -0.13
N PHE A 33 -1.76 4.97 0.21
CA PHE A 33 -1.56 6.29 -0.37
C PHE A 33 -1.33 6.23 -1.88
N ALA A 34 -0.45 5.34 -2.34
CA ALA A 34 -0.20 5.15 -3.77
C ALA A 34 -1.48 4.71 -4.50
N LEU A 35 -2.24 3.75 -3.96
CA LEU A 35 -3.49 3.29 -4.56
C LEU A 35 -4.54 4.40 -4.68
N LYS A 36 -4.63 5.27 -3.68
CA LYS A 36 -5.56 6.41 -3.73
C LYS A 36 -5.21 7.42 -4.83
N ILE A 37 -3.92 7.70 -5.03
CA ILE A 37 -3.46 8.63 -6.07
C ILE A 37 -3.63 8.00 -7.45
N TRP A 38 -3.13 6.79 -7.60
CA TRP A 38 -3.03 6.10 -8.88
C TRP A 38 -4.25 5.24 -9.19
N ARG A 39 -5.37 5.43 -8.47
CA ARG A 39 -6.63 4.70 -8.69
C ARG A 39 -7.03 4.66 -10.16
N HIS A 40 -6.92 5.79 -10.85
CA HIS A 40 -7.28 5.89 -12.27
C HIS A 40 -6.42 5.03 -13.21
N TYR A 41 -5.20 4.64 -12.80
CA TYR A 41 -4.35 3.70 -13.55
C TYR A 41 -4.46 2.26 -13.07
N LEU A 42 -4.69 2.05 -11.78
CA LEU A 42 -4.60 0.73 -11.12
C LEU A 42 -5.95 0.05 -10.94
N TYR A 43 -7.06 0.77 -11.09
CA TYR A 43 -8.39 0.19 -10.92
C TYR A 43 -8.72 -0.80 -12.05
N SER A 44 -9.20 -1.99 -11.66
CA SER A 44 -9.51 -3.10 -12.58
C SER A 44 -8.32 -3.64 -13.39
N VAL A 45 -7.08 -3.35 -12.97
CA VAL A 45 -5.86 -3.88 -13.58
C VAL A 45 -5.12 -4.73 -12.56
N LYS A 46 -4.49 -5.81 -13.03
CA LYS A 46 -3.55 -6.60 -12.23
C LYS A 46 -2.22 -5.91 -12.14
N PHE A 47 -1.72 -5.68 -10.93
CA PHE A 47 -0.41 -5.08 -10.71
C PHE A 47 0.32 -5.70 -9.52
N GLU A 48 1.63 -5.56 -9.55
CA GLU A 48 2.54 -6.04 -8.51
C GLU A 48 3.08 -4.86 -7.71
N VAL A 49 3.00 -4.95 -6.38
CA VAL A 49 3.55 -3.94 -5.46
C VAL A 49 4.86 -4.47 -4.90
N PHE A 50 5.96 -3.82 -5.26
CA PHE A 50 7.27 -4.13 -4.71
C PHE A 50 7.54 -3.24 -3.49
N THR A 51 7.61 -3.86 -2.31
CA THR A 51 8.02 -3.22 -1.06
C THR A 51 9.30 -3.86 -0.53
N ASN A 52 10.10 -3.11 0.23
CA ASN A 52 11.33 -3.61 0.86
C ASN A 52 11.07 -4.52 2.07
N HIS A 53 9.80 -4.70 2.47
CA HIS A 53 9.48 -5.41 3.70
C HIS A 53 8.90 -6.80 3.46
N ARG A 54 9.69 -7.81 3.88
CA ARG A 54 9.32 -9.23 3.78
C ARG A 54 8.07 -9.61 4.58
N SER A 55 7.62 -8.77 5.52
CA SER A 55 6.46 -9.08 6.35
C SER A 55 5.14 -8.46 5.86
N LEU A 56 5.11 -7.76 4.71
CA LEU A 56 3.84 -7.25 4.18
C LEU A 56 2.82 -8.38 3.92
N PRO A 57 3.20 -9.57 3.41
CA PRO A 57 2.29 -10.71 3.31
C PRO A 57 1.67 -11.09 4.67
N HIS A 58 2.41 -10.91 5.76
CA HIS A 58 1.93 -11.22 7.11
C HIS A 58 0.89 -10.21 7.63
N VAL A 59 0.95 -8.95 7.17
CA VAL A 59 -0.04 -7.91 7.51
C VAL A 59 -1.43 -8.29 6.98
N PHE A 60 -1.52 -8.97 5.84
CA PHE A 60 -2.79 -9.50 5.30
C PHE A 60 -3.34 -10.70 6.09
N THR A 61 -2.49 -11.39 6.85
CA THR A 61 -2.87 -12.59 7.62
C THR A 61 -3.08 -12.35 9.12
N GLN A 62 -2.74 -11.18 9.65
CA GLN A 62 -2.91 -10.89 11.07
C GLN A 62 -4.40 -10.68 11.42
N MET A 63 -4.87 -11.40 12.45
CA MET A 63 -6.27 -11.35 12.90
C MET A 63 -6.61 -10.10 13.74
N ASP A 64 -5.63 -9.53 14.44
CA ASP A 64 -5.83 -8.36 15.30
C ASP A 64 -5.51 -7.05 14.57
N MET A 65 -6.42 -6.66 13.67
CA MET A 65 -6.32 -5.38 12.96
C MET A 65 -6.98 -4.23 13.70
N ASN A 66 -6.26 -3.10 13.81
CA ASN A 66 -6.81 -1.84 14.29
C ASN A 66 -7.85 -1.27 13.29
N LEU A 67 -8.73 -0.37 13.73
CA LEU A 67 -9.80 0.22 12.91
C LEU A 67 -9.28 0.86 11.61
N SER A 68 -8.12 1.51 11.64
CA SER A 68 -7.49 2.09 10.45
C SER A 68 -7.07 1.03 9.45
N GLN A 69 -6.44 -0.06 9.91
CA GLN A 69 -6.02 -1.17 9.06
C GLN A 69 -7.22 -1.86 8.41
N ARG A 70 -8.34 -2.04 9.14
CA ARG A 70 -9.57 -2.62 8.56
C ARG A 70 -10.09 -1.81 7.37
N ARG A 71 -10.14 -0.47 7.50
CA ARG A 71 -10.54 0.42 6.39
C ARG A 71 -9.57 0.35 5.22
N TRP A 72 -8.28 0.18 5.48
CA TRP A 72 -7.28 0.01 4.43
C TRP A 72 -7.42 -1.33 3.71
N MET A 73 -7.76 -2.39 4.44
CA MET A 73 -8.03 -3.71 3.87
C MET A 73 -9.29 -3.73 3.01
N GLU A 74 -10.36 -3.03 3.42
CA GLU A 74 -11.54 -2.83 2.57
C GLU A 74 -11.16 -2.18 1.24
N LEU A 75 -10.34 -1.13 1.28
CA LEU A 75 -9.85 -0.48 0.06
C LEU A 75 -9.02 -1.44 -0.79
N LEU A 76 -8.15 -2.24 -0.17
CA LEU A 76 -7.28 -3.19 -0.89
C LEU A 76 -8.07 -4.30 -1.58
N LYS A 77 -9.20 -4.75 -1.01
CA LYS A 77 -10.08 -5.76 -1.62
C LYS A 77 -10.66 -5.33 -2.97
N ASP A 78 -10.77 -4.03 -3.22
CA ASP A 78 -11.27 -3.49 -4.48
C ASP A 78 -10.22 -3.56 -5.62
N TYR A 79 -8.97 -3.91 -5.31
CA TYR A 79 -7.87 -3.99 -6.28
C TYR A 79 -7.38 -5.43 -6.47
N ASP A 80 -7.01 -5.76 -7.71
CA ASP A 80 -6.37 -7.03 -8.07
C ASP A 80 -4.85 -6.92 -7.88
N VAL A 81 -4.45 -6.79 -6.62
CA VAL A 81 -3.06 -6.52 -6.21
C VAL A 81 -2.34 -7.80 -5.80
N THR A 82 -1.12 -7.97 -6.31
CA THR A 82 -0.16 -8.99 -5.85
C THR A 82 1.00 -8.27 -5.15
N ILE A 83 1.40 -8.74 -3.97
CA ILE A 83 2.43 -8.13 -3.10
C ILE A 83 3.54 -9.14 -2.85
#